data_AF-A0A9N7R3S6-F1
#
_entry.id   AF-A0A9N7R3S6-F1
#
_cell.length_a   1.000
_cell.length_b   1.000
_cell.length_c   1.000
_cell.angle_alpha   90.00
_cell.angle_beta   90.00
_cell.angle_gamma   90.00
#
_symmetry.space_group_name_H-M   'P 1'
#
loop_
_entity.id
_entity.type
_entity.pdbx_description
1 polymer ?
#
loop_
_entity_poly.entity_id
_entity_poly.type
_entity_poly.pdbx_seq_one_letter_code
_entity_poly.pdbx_strand_id
1 'polypeptide(L)'
;KHYSLGSADVRFGGQPTNIKGLEIVFDSGSTYSYFVSQAYKVIVSMIMENLNGKLKDAVEDKSLPMCWKGPKPFKSIRDAASYFKPLVLSFTNEKNVHFQMPPESYLIIT
;
A
#
# COMPACT_ATOMS: atom_id res chain seq x y z
N LYS A 1 -12.12 9.02 -21.02
CA LYS A 1 -13.11 8.61 -19.99
C LYS A 1 -12.37 7.73 -19.00
N HIS A 2 -12.46 8.01 -17.71
CA HIS A 2 -11.83 7.22 -16.64
C HIS A 2 -12.89 6.70 -15.67
N TYR A 3 -12.61 5.60 -14.98
CA TYR A 3 -13.48 5.06 -13.94
C TYR A 3 -13.05 5.61 -12.58
N SER A 4 -13.99 6.18 -11.83
CA SER A 4 -13.74 6.77 -10.52
C SER A 4 -14.99 6.61 -9.66
N LEU A 5 -14.78 6.40 -8.36
CA LEU A 5 -15.82 6.46 -7.32
C LEU A 5 -15.71 7.77 -6.50
N GLY A 6 -14.87 8.70 -6.95
CA GLY A 6 -14.56 9.96 -6.28
C GLY A 6 -13.50 9.85 -5.20
N SER A 7 -13.56 10.79 -4.26
CA SER A 7 -12.66 10.92 -3.13
C SER A 7 -12.73 9.74 -2.15
N ALA A 8 -11.57 9.33 -1.62
CA ALA A 8 -11.46 8.33 -0.58
C ALA A 8 -10.46 8.71 0.52
N ASP A 9 -10.80 8.30 1.74
CA ASP A 9 -9.88 8.31 2.87
C ASP A 9 -9.07 7.00 2.90
N VAL A 10 -7.82 7.06 3.35
CA VAL A 10 -7.00 5.86 3.52
C VAL A 10 -7.07 5.37 4.96
N ARG A 11 -7.20 4.06 5.12
CA ARG A 11 -7.04 3.33 6.38
C ARG A 11 -5.87 2.36 6.25
N PHE A 12 -5.11 2.16 7.33
CA PHE A 12 -3.99 1.22 7.39
C PHE A 12 -4.20 0.25 8.55
N GLY A 13 -4.17 -1.05 8.28
CA GLY A 13 -4.43 -2.08 9.30
C GLY A 13 -5.82 -1.95 9.94
N GLY A 14 -6.79 -1.41 9.19
CA GLY A 14 -8.12 -1.12 9.69
C GLY A 14 -8.24 0.19 10.48
N GLN A 15 -7.15 0.91 10.76
CA GLN A 15 -7.17 2.19 11.48
C GLN A 15 -7.23 3.39 10.52
N PRO A 16 -8.00 4.46 10.83
CA PRO A 16 -7.99 5.68 10.02
C PRO A 16 -6.58 6.31 9.96
N THR A 17 -6.24 6.90 8.82
CA THR A 17 -5.02 7.71 8.66
C THR A 17 -5.36 9.19 8.51
N ASN A 18 -4.34 10.05 8.44
CA ASN A 18 -4.47 11.47 8.11
C ASN A 18 -4.60 11.73 6.59
N ILE A 19 -4.57 10.70 5.76
CA ILE A 19 -4.76 10.81 4.31
C ILE A 19 -6.26 10.81 4.03
N LYS A 20 -6.78 11.96 3.61
CA LYS A 20 -8.21 12.24 3.45
C LYS A 20 -8.51 12.78 2.06
N GLY A 21 -9.69 12.46 1.53
CA GLY A 21 -10.19 13.04 0.29
C GLY A 21 -9.26 12.88 -0.92
N LEU A 22 -8.61 11.72 -1.06
CA LEU A 22 -7.82 11.43 -2.26
C LEU A 22 -8.74 11.10 -3.43
N GLU A 23 -8.62 11.83 -4.53
CA GLU A 23 -9.29 11.49 -5.78
C GLU A 23 -8.74 10.18 -6.35
N ILE A 24 -9.61 9.19 -6.51
CA ILE A 24 -9.23 7.84 -6.96
C ILE A 24 -9.65 7.61 -8.41
N VAL A 25 -8.75 7.04 -9.20
CA VAL A 25 -9.02 6.57 -10.55
C VAL A 25 -8.67 5.09 -10.63
N PHE A 26 -9.56 4.29 -11.20
CA PHE A 26 -9.29 2.91 -11.55
C PHE A 26 -8.79 2.85 -12.99
N ASP A 27 -7.57 2.36 -13.16
CA ASP A 27 -6.87 2.24 -14.43
C ASP A 27 -6.39 0.79 -14.63
N SER A 28 -6.58 0.27 -15.84
CA SER A 28 -6.05 -1.03 -16.27
C SER A 28 -4.81 -0.90 -17.16
N GLY A 29 -4.40 0.33 -17.51
CA GLY A 29 -3.20 0.61 -18.31
C GLY A 29 -1.90 0.63 -17.52
N SER A 30 -1.98 0.51 -16.18
CA SER A 30 -0.85 0.61 -15.26
C SER A 30 -0.58 -0.70 -14.51
N THR A 31 0.69 -1.03 -14.33
CA THR A 31 1.11 -2.25 -13.59
C THR A 31 1.14 -2.07 -12.07
N TYR A 32 1.22 -0.81 -11.59
CA TYR A 32 1.35 -0.48 -10.18
C TYR A 32 0.28 0.51 -9.72
N SER A 33 0.06 0.56 -8.41
CA SER A 33 -0.73 1.60 -7.76
C SER A 33 0.12 2.86 -7.55
N TYR A 34 -0.37 3.99 -8.04
CA TYR A 34 0.29 5.28 -7.89
C TYR A 34 -0.43 6.13 -6.87
N PHE A 35 0.33 6.78 -5.99
CA PHE A 35 -0.17 7.75 -5.03
C PHE A 35 0.48 9.10 -5.26
N VAL A 36 -0.28 10.17 -5.02
CA VAL A 36 0.29 11.52 -4.98
C VAL A 36 1.39 11.59 -3.91
N SER A 37 2.42 12.40 -4.16
CA SER A 37 3.68 12.37 -3.39
C SER A 37 3.49 12.42 -1.87
N GLN A 38 2.57 13.25 -1.39
CA GLN A 38 2.27 13.37 0.04
C GLN A 38 1.69 12.08 0.63
N ALA A 39 0.66 11.52 -0.02
CA ALA A 39 0.04 10.26 0.41
C ALA A 39 1.04 9.10 0.34
N TYR A 40 1.83 9.03 -0.72
CA TYR A 40 2.87 8.02 -0.88
C TYR A 40 3.86 8.03 0.30
N LYS A 41 4.40 9.22 0.64
CA LYS A 41 5.34 9.37 1.76
C LYS A 41 4.75 8.92 3.09
N VAL A 42 3.50 9.30 3.36
CA VAL A 42 2.81 8.89 4.60
C VAL A 42 2.59 7.38 4.63
N ILE A 43 2.15 6.77 3.52
CA ILE A 43 1.95 5.32 3.41
C ILE A 43 3.26 4.57 3.67
N VAL A 44 4.35 5.00 3.04
CA VAL A 44 5.68 4.40 3.24
C VAL A 44 6.12 4.52 4.70
N SER A 45 5.96 5.70 5.33
CA SER A 45 6.31 5.89 6.75
C SER A 45 5.55 4.91 7.65
N MET A 46 4.22 4.81 7.49
CA MET A 46 3.40 3.88 8.28
C MET A 46 3.80 2.42 8.07
N ILE A 47 4.16 2.03 6.84
CA ILE A 47 4.67 0.69 6.54
C ILE A 47 5.99 0.45 7.30
N MET A 48 6.95 1.37 7.19
CA MET A 48 8.26 1.25 7.86
C MET A 48 8.12 1.18 9.39
N GLU A 49 7.27 2.02 9.96
CA GLU A 49 6.95 2.00 11.39
C GLU A 49 6.32 0.67 11.81
N ASN A 50 5.37 0.14 11.03
CA ASN A 50 4.76 -1.16 11.31
C ASN A 50 5.74 -2.33 11.20
N LEU A 51 6.69 -2.26 10.27
CA LEU A 51 7.75 -3.26 10.16
C LEU A 51 8.65 -3.26 11.40
N ASN A 52 8.81 -2.13 12.08
CA ASN A 52 9.53 -1.98 13.35
C ASN A 52 10.90 -2.71 13.36
N GLY A 53 11.66 -2.57 12.27
CA GLY A 53 12.97 -3.19 12.10
C GLY A 53 12.98 -4.73 11.93
N LYS A 54 11.81 -5.39 11.83
CA LYS A 54 11.72 -6.83 11.58
C LYS A 54 12.30 -7.21 10.21
N LEU A 55 12.18 -6.30 9.25
CA LEU A 55 12.78 -6.39 7.91
C LEU A 55 13.81 -5.28 7.76
N LYS A 56 14.83 -5.53 6.94
CA LYS A 56 15.89 -4.57 6.63
C LYS A 56 15.68 -4.00 5.22
N ASP A 57 16.10 -2.77 5.00
CA ASP A 57 16.13 -2.21 3.65
C ASP A 57 17.09 -3.02 2.76
N ALA A 58 16.63 -3.33 1.55
CA ALA A 58 17.39 -4.03 0.53
C ALA A 58 17.94 -3.00 -0.48
N VAL A 59 18.84 -2.13 -0.03
CA VAL A 59 19.38 -0.98 -0.80
C VAL A 59 20.11 -1.43 -2.08
N GLU A 60 20.61 -2.66 -2.09
CA GLU A 60 21.24 -3.27 -3.26
C GLU A 60 20.25 -3.61 -4.40
N ASP A 61 18.96 -3.82 -4.08
CA ASP A 61 17.92 -4.11 -5.07
C ASP A 61 17.26 -2.79 -5.53
N LYS A 62 17.38 -2.50 -6.82
CA LYS A 62 16.84 -1.28 -7.45
C LYS A 62 15.63 -1.56 -8.34
N SER A 63 14.99 -2.72 -8.20
CA SER A 63 13.80 -3.10 -8.97
C SER A 63 12.61 -2.18 -8.70
N LEU A 64 12.44 -1.75 -7.45
CA LEU A 64 11.39 -0.83 -7.01
C LEU A 64 11.97 0.27 -6.11
N PRO A 65 11.27 1.41 -5.95
CA PRO A 65 11.74 2.50 -5.09
C PRO A 65 11.90 2.11 -3.62
N MET A 66 11.19 1.07 -3.18
CA MET A 66 11.22 0.56 -1.80
C MET A 66 11.33 -0.97 -1.84
N CYS A 67 12.41 -1.52 -1.29
CA CYS A 67 12.64 -2.95 -1.17
C CYS A 67 13.06 -3.31 0.24
N TRP A 68 12.55 -4.44 0.75
CA TRP A 68 12.91 -4.98 2.06
C TRP A 68 13.32 -6.45 1.95
N LYS A 69 14.23 -6.86 2.82
CA LYS A 69 14.67 -8.25 2.96
C LYS A 69 14.48 -8.74 4.39
N GLY A 70 14.02 -9.98 4.49
CA GLY A 70 13.99 -10.72 5.75
C GLY A 70 15.35 -11.34 6.10
N PRO A 71 15.45 -11.99 7.27
CA PRO A 71 16.63 -12.77 7.65
C PRO A 71 16.92 -13.95 6.71
N LYS A 72 15.88 -14.44 6.02
CA LYS A 72 15.94 -15.45 4.97
C LYS A 72 15.16 -14.94 3.74
N PRO A 73 15.52 -15.38 2.52
CA PRO A 73 14.75 -15.06 1.33
C PRO A 73 13.28 -15.49 1.46
N PHE A 74 12.35 -14.63 1.07
CA PHE A 74 10.93 -14.97 0.97
C PHE A 74 10.72 -15.85 -0.26
N LYS A 75 9.98 -16.96 -0.12
CA LYS A 75 9.69 -17.86 -1.25
C LYS A 75 8.36 -17.52 -1.91
N SER A 76 7.46 -16.87 -1.19
CA SER A 76 6.16 -16.45 -1.67
C SER A 76 5.71 -15.15 -1.02
N ILE A 77 4.84 -14.39 -1.68
CA ILE A 77 4.31 -13.12 -1.13
C ILE A 77 3.64 -13.38 0.22
N ARG A 78 3.04 -14.55 0.41
CA ARG A 78 2.40 -14.95 1.68
C ARG A 78 3.39 -15.01 2.84
N ASP A 79 4.64 -15.41 2.59
CA ASP A 79 5.70 -15.45 3.62
C ASP A 79 5.99 -14.03 4.14
N ALA A 80 5.98 -13.05 3.23
CA ALA A 80 6.20 -11.64 3.55
C ALA A 80 4.93 -10.95 4.09
N ALA A 81 3.74 -11.31 3.60
CA ALA A 81 2.47 -10.64 3.89
C ALA A 81 2.17 -10.51 5.39
N SER A 82 2.60 -11.49 6.19
CA SER A 82 2.44 -11.50 7.66
C SER A 82 3.09 -10.32 8.38
N TYR A 83 4.08 -9.66 7.77
CA TYR A 83 4.74 -8.47 8.33
C TYR A 83 3.97 -7.18 8.06
N PHE A 84 3.09 -7.16 7.07
CA PHE A 84 2.43 -5.97 6.56
C PHE A 84 0.95 -5.89 6.98
N LYS A 85 0.29 -4.78 6.66
CA LYS A 85 -1.11 -4.52 7.03
C LYS A 85 -1.93 -4.11 5.83
N PRO A 86 -3.22 -4.47 5.74
CA PRO A 86 -4.06 -4.06 4.63
C PRO A 86 -4.17 -2.53 4.53
N LEU A 87 -4.18 -2.01 3.31
CA LEU A 87 -4.61 -0.66 3.00
C LEU A 87 -6.08 -0.71 2.60
N VAL A 88 -6.88 0.26 3.02
CA VAL A 88 -8.29 0.33 2.64
C VAL A 88 -8.63 1.75 2.21
N LEU A 89 -9.23 1.87 1.03
CA LEU A 89 -9.84 3.12 0.58
C LEU A 89 -11.29 3.15 1.07
N SER A 90 -11.65 4.17 1.83
CA SER A 90 -13.00 4.42 2.30
C SER A 90 -13.58 5.58 1.52
N PHE A 91 -14.47 5.29 0.58
CA PHE A 91 -15.02 6.32 -0.30
C PHE A 91 -15.95 7.24 0.48
N THR A 92 -15.77 8.56 0.30
CA THR A 92 -16.51 9.56 1.08
C THR A 92 -17.89 9.84 0.51
N ASN A 93 -18.05 9.62 -0.80
CA ASN A 93 -19.29 9.90 -1.53
C ASN A 93 -20.35 8.79 -1.34
N GLU A 94 -19.92 7.60 -0.94
CA GLU A 94 -20.78 6.42 -0.79
C GLU A 94 -20.68 5.86 0.62
N LYS A 95 -21.81 5.61 1.27
CA LYS A 95 -21.80 5.07 2.64
C LYS A 95 -21.33 3.62 2.63
N ASN A 96 -20.37 3.30 3.52
CA ASN A 96 -19.87 1.94 3.76
C ASN A 96 -19.24 1.25 2.54
N VAL A 97 -18.79 2.00 1.53
CA VAL A 97 -18.05 1.44 0.40
C VAL A 97 -16.56 1.48 0.69
N HIS A 98 -15.96 0.29 0.73
CA HIS A 98 -14.56 0.09 1.03
C HIS A 98 -13.87 -0.73 -0.07
N PHE A 99 -12.74 -0.25 -0.55
CA PHE A 99 -11.86 -1.03 -1.42
C PHE A 99 -10.67 -1.53 -0.61
N GLN A 100 -10.62 -2.84 -0.40
CA GLN A 100 -9.60 -3.49 0.43
C GLN A 100 -8.42 -3.93 -0.43
N MET A 101 -7.23 -3.49 -0.04
CA MET A 101 -5.94 -3.90 -0.61
C MET A 101 -5.17 -4.69 0.45
N PRO A 102 -5.27 -6.03 0.45
CA PRO A 102 -4.45 -6.86 1.33
C PRO A 102 -2.96 -6.75 0.92
N PRO A 103 -2.01 -7.14 1.79
CA PRO A 103 -0.59 -7.11 1.46
C PRO A 103 -0.24 -7.74 0.10
N GLU A 104 -0.90 -8.84 -0.25
CA GLU A 104 -0.73 -9.54 -1.52
C GLU A 104 -1.06 -8.70 -2.76
N SER A 105 -1.83 -7.62 -2.61
CA SER A 105 -2.20 -6.72 -3.70
C SER A 105 -1.21 -5.58 -3.95
N TYR A 106 -0.31 -5.30 -3.00
CA TYR A 106 0.63 -4.18 -3.10
C TYR A 106 2.10 -4.59 -2.84
N LEU A 107 2.36 -5.87 -2.56
CA LEU A 107 3.70 -6.42 -2.43
C LEU A 107 4.11 -7.21 -3.67
N ILE A 108 5.40 -7.17 -3.98
CA ILE A 108 6.02 -7.92 -5.07
C ILE A 108 7.21 -8.67 -4.49
N ILE A 109 7.45 -9.89 -4.98
CA ILE A 109 8.69 -10.61 -4.76
C ILE A 109 9.55 -10.50 -6.03
N THR A 110 10.83 -10.20 -5.83
CA THR A 110 11.86 -10.03 -6.85
C THR A 110 12.95 -11.08 -6.72
#